data_AF-A0A0M2R7Y6-F1
#
_entry.id   AF-A0A0M2R7Y6-F1
#
_cell.length_a   1.000
_cell.length_b   1.000
_cell.length_c   1.000
_cell.angle_alpha   90.00
_cell.angle_beta   90.00
_cell.angle_gamma   90.00
#
_symmetry.space_group_name_H-M   'P 1'
#
loop_
_entity.id
_entity.type
_entity.pdbx_description
1 polymer ?
#
loop_
_entity_poly.entity_id
_entity_poly.type
_entity_poly.pdbx_seq_one_letter_code
_entity_poly.pdbx_strand_id
1 'polypeptide(L)'
;MTKFNELQEQITHLSQQISLANSTIKSGQDFDVTDLPKVTDFLCQELQDLAPAERSKLSPKLLALIEELDNLTITINSNLDKVRVEIKETTSHNKAARAYTSANRPGKK
;
A
#
# COMPACT_ATOMS: atom_id res chain seq x y z
N MET A 1 19.53 10.36 24.51
CA MET A 1 19.09 10.42 23.10
C MET A 1 18.65 11.86 22.81
N THR A 2 18.90 12.42 21.63
CA THR A 2 18.34 13.74 21.26
C THR A 2 17.06 13.53 20.45
N LYS A 3 16.11 14.48 20.50
CA LYS A 3 14.87 14.45 19.69
C LYS A 3 15.15 14.25 18.19
N PHE A 4 16.24 14.84 17.69
CA PHE A 4 16.73 14.63 16.33
C PHE A 4 17.08 13.15 16.04
N ASN A 5 17.83 12.49 16.92
CA ASN A 5 18.22 11.09 16.71
C ASN A 5 16.99 10.15 16.77
N GLU A 6 16.05 10.42 17.66
CA GLU A 6 14.79 9.66 17.76
C GLU A 6 13.97 9.78 16.47
N LEU A 7 13.83 10.99 15.93
CA LEU A 7 13.13 11.19 14.66
C LEU A 7 13.85 10.54 13.49
N GLN A 8 15.18 10.57 13.48
CA GLN A 8 15.96 9.89 12.46
C GLN A 8 15.72 8.36 12.47
N GLU A 9 15.67 7.76 13.66
CA GLU A 9 15.35 6.34 13.83
C GLU A 9 13.91 6.03 13.40
N GLN A 10 12.94 6.87 13.79
CA GLN A 10 11.54 6.70 13.40
C GLN A 10 11.34 6.79 11.88
N ILE A 11 11.99 7.74 11.21
CA ILE A 11 11.95 7.85 9.74
C ILE A 11 12.55 6.61 9.09
N THR A 12 13.68 6.11 9.60
CA THR A 12 14.31 4.90 9.07
C THR A 12 13.45 3.66 9.30
N HIS A 13 12.82 3.53 10.46
CA HIS A 13 11.92 2.43 10.74
C HIS A 13 10.68 2.47 9.84
N LEU A 14 10.09 3.67 9.64
CA LEU A 14 8.95 3.83 8.75
C LEU A 14 9.29 3.49 7.30
N SER A 15 10.44 3.94 6.81
CA SER A 15 10.95 3.59 5.48
C SER A 15 11.10 2.06 5.31
N GLN A 16 11.62 1.37 6.33
CA GLN A 16 11.70 -0.10 6.33
C GLN A 16 10.32 -0.75 6.30
N GLN A 17 9.35 -0.24 7.06
CA GLN A 17 7.97 -0.74 7.04
C GLN A 17 7.30 -0.54 5.68
N ILE A 18 7.48 0.62 5.04
CA ILE A 18 6.94 0.90 3.70
C ILE A 18 7.58 -0.04 2.66
N SER A 19 8.89 -0.22 2.74
CA SER A 19 9.63 -1.13 1.85
C SER A 19 9.14 -2.58 1.99
N LEU A 20 8.97 -3.04 3.24
CA LEU A 20 8.39 -4.35 3.54
C LEU A 20 6.97 -4.46 2.98
N ALA A 21 6.08 -3.51 3.28
CA ALA A 21 4.71 -3.47 2.79
C ALA A 21 4.66 -3.57 1.26
N ASN A 22 5.49 -2.78 0.58
CA ASN A 22 5.58 -2.76 -0.87
C ASN A 22 6.02 -4.13 -1.42
N SER A 23 7.00 -4.78 -0.79
CA SER A 23 7.46 -6.12 -1.18
C SER A 23 6.41 -7.22 -0.96
N THR A 24 5.72 -7.18 0.18
CA THR A 24 4.64 -8.12 0.55
C THR A 24 3.45 -7.98 -0.40
N ILE A 25 3.04 -6.75 -0.69
CA ILE A 25 1.94 -6.51 -1.63
C ILE A 25 2.35 -6.96 -3.04
N LYS A 26 3.57 -6.69 -3.49
CA LYS A 26 4.07 -7.19 -4.79
C LYS A 26 4.08 -8.71 -4.91
N SER A 27 4.29 -9.44 -3.81
CA SER A 27 4.22 -10.91 -3.81
C SER A 27 2.77 -11.45 -3.78
N GLY A 28 1.77 -10.57 -3.77
CA GLY A 28 0.35 -10.92 -3.72
C GLY A 28 -0.14 -11.25 -2.31
N GLN A 29 0.66 -10.98 -1.29
CA GLN A 29 0.27 -11.11 0.11
C GLN A 29 -0.36 -9.83 0.62
N ASP A 30 -1.25 -9.97 1.59
CA ASP A 30 -1.86 -8.82 2.27
C ASP A 30 -0.87 -8.19 3.27
N PHE A 31 -0.95 -6.87 3.42
CA PHE A 31 -0.17 -6.12 4.39
C PHE A 31 -1.02 -4.99 4.95
N ASP A 32 -1.17 -4.96 6.27
CA ASP A 32 -1.95 -3.92 6.95
C ASP A 32 -1.18 -2.59 6.94
N VAL A 33 -1.72 -1.62 6.20
CA VAL A 33 -1.19 -0.25 6.10
C VAL A 33 -2.04 0.77 6.87
N THR A 34 -2.97 0.34 7.72
CA THR A 34 -3.97 1.23 8.35
C THR A 34 -3.35 2.25 9.31
N ASP A 35 -2.21 1.92 9.92
CA ASP A 35 -1.53 2.81 10.87
C ASP A 35 -0.52 3.77 10.22
N LEU A 36 -0.15 3.57 8.95
CA LEU A 36 0.79 4.44 8.23
C LEU A 36 0.40 5.93 8.28
N PRO A 37 -0.86 6.33 8.03
CA PRO A 37 -1.26 7.73 8.11
C PRO A 37 -0.99 8.35 9.48
N LYS A 38 -1.33 7.63 10.57
CA LYS A 38 -1.13 8.12 11.94
C LYS A 38 0.34 8.33 12.26
N VAL A 39 1.20 7.40 11.86
CA VAL A 39 2.66 7.50 12.07
C VAL A 39 3.24 8.65 11.26
N THR A 40 2.75 8.86 10.04
CA THR A 40 3.20 9.94 9.16
C THR A 40 2.78 11.31 9.71
N ASP A 41 1.54 11.44 10.17
CA ASP A 41 1.02 12.66 10.82
C ASP A 41 1.81 13.02 12.08
N PHE A 42 2.10 12.02 12.92
CA PHE A 42 2.92 12.20 14.12
C PHE A 42 4.33 12.72 13.76
N LEU A 43 4.98 12.11 12.77
CA LEU A 43 6.27 12.56 12.26
C LEU A 43 6.22 14.01 11.77
N CYS A 44 5.19 14.37 11.02
CA CYS A 44 4.97 15.74 10.54
C CYS A 44 4.85 16.75 11.69
N GLN A 45 4.17 16.39 12.79
CA GLN A 45 4.05 17.24 13.97
C GLN A 45 5.40 17.41 14.68
N GLU A 46 6.09 16.30 14.96
CA GLU A 46 7.37 16.33 15.67
C GLU A 46 8.46 17.10 14.90
N LEU A 47 8.41 17.08 13.57
CA LEU A 47 9.29 17.86 12.71
C LEU A 47 9.08 19.38 12.85
N GLN A 48 7.88 19.85 13.20
CA GLN A 48 7.59 21.27 13.39
C GLN A 48 8.30 21.84 14.63
N ASP A 49 8.53 20.99 15.63
CA ASP A 49 9.21 21.38 16.87
C ASP A 49 10.74 21.42 16.75
N LEU A 50 11.31 20.81 15.70
CA LEU A 50 12.75 20.82 15.47
C LEU A 50 13.25 22.18 14.98
N ALA A 51 14.46 22.53 15.40
CA ALA A 51 15.15 23.72 14.90
C ALA A 51 15.34 23.63 13.37
N PRO A 52 15.30 24.76 12.63
CA PRO A 52 15.41 24.75 11.17
C PRO A 52 16.66 24.04 10.63
N ALA A 53 17.80 24.18 11.33
CA ALA A 53 19.06 23.54 10.96
C ALA A 53 19.02 22.01 11.08
N GLU A 54 18.27 21.48 12.06
CA GLU A 54 18.10 20.03 12.24
C GLU A 54 17.08 19.48 11.24
N ARG A 55 15.98 20.20 11.01
CA ARG A 55 14.98 19.86 10.00
C ARG A 55 15.58 19.78 8.60
N SER A 56 16.47 20.71 8.25
CA SER A 56 17.18 20.70 6.97
C SER A 56 18.02 19.43 6.76
N LYS A 57 18.62 18.88 7.83
CA LYS A 57 19.38 17.62 7.76
C LYS A 57 18.49 16.40 7.53
N LEU A 58 17.24 16.43 7.97
CA LEU A 58 16.27 15.35 7.73
C LEU A 58 15.62 15.42 6.34
N SER A 59 15.68 16.60 5.69
CA SER A 59 15.03 16.84 4.38
C SER A 59 15.28 15.74 3.34
N PRO A 60 16.52 15.24 3.10
CA PRO A 60 16.74 14.18 2.12
C PRO A 60 16.02 12.87 2.47
N LYS A 61 15.96 12.51 3.76
CA LYS A 61 15.26 11.31 4.23
C LYS A 61 13.74 11.46 4.11
N LEU A 62 13.21 12.65 4.36
CA LEU A 62 11.79 12.93 4.22
C LEU A 62 11.34 12.91 2.76
N LEU A 63 12.15 13.42 1.84
CA LEU A 63 11.88 13.33 0.40
C LEU A 63 11.90 11.88 -0.08
N ALA A 64 12.88 11.07 0.36
CA ALA A 64 12.92 9.64 0.06
C ALA A 64 11.66 8.92 0.59
N LEU A 65 11.21 9.26 1.81
CA LEU A 65 10.00 8.70 2.40
C LEU A 65 8.75 9.00 1.57
N ILE A 66 8.62 10.22 1.03
CA ILE A 66 7.52 10.59 0.13
C ILE A 66 7.55 9.72 -1.13
N GLU A 67 8.72 9.54 -1.74
CA GLU A 67 8.87 8.69 -2.93
C GLU A 67 8.52 7.22 -2.62
N GLU A 68 8.90 6.71 -1.46
CA GLU A 68 8.53 5.37 -1.01
C GLU A 68 7.01 5.20 -0.83
N LEU A 69 6.33 6.21 -0.27
CA LEU A 69 4.86 6.23 -0.13
C LEU A 69 4.14 6.29 -1.48
N ASP A 70 4.66 7.08 -2.42
CA ASP A 70 4.14 7.13 -3.79
C ASP A 70 4.25 5.77 -4.49
N ASN A 71 5.41 5.12 -4.35
CA ASN A 71 5.65 3.79 -4.89
C ASN A 71 4.72 2.72 -4.27
N LEU A 72 4.46 2.80 -2.96
CA LEU A 72 3.50 1.94 -2.28
C LEU A 72 2.08 2.15 -2.83
N THR A 73 1.66 3.41 -3.01
CA THR A 73 0.35 3.77 -3.55
C THR A 73 0.16 3.22 -4.97
N ILE A 74 1.16 3.37 -5.83
CA ILE A 74 1.14 2.80 -7.19
C ILE A 74 0.98 1.28 -7.15
N THR A 75 1.71 0.62 -6.25
CA THR A 75 1.69 -0.84 -6.10
C THR A 75 0.33 -1.35 -5.63
N ILE A 76 -0.27 -0.69 -4.62
CA ILE A 76 -1.62 -1.00 -4.13
C ILE A 76 -2.63 -0.89 -5.28
N ASN A 77 -2.63 0.23 -5.99
CA ASN A 77 -3.56 0.46 -7.10
C ASN A 77 -3.40 -0.58 -8.22
N SER A 78 -2.16 -0.91 -8.59
CA SER A 78 -1.89 -1.94 -9.60
C SER A 78 -2.46 -3.31 -9.20
N ASN A 79 -2.33 -3.69 -7.93
CA ASN A 79 -2.88 -4.96 -7.45
C ASN A 79 -4.40 -4.94 -7.34
N LEU A 80 -5.00 -3.83 -6.91
CA LEU A 80 -6.47 -3.68 -6.92
C LEU A 80 -7.04 -3.82 -8.33
N ASP A 81 -6.36 -3.26 -9.34
CA ASP A 81 -6.76 -3.42 -10.74
C ASP A 81 -6.68 -4.87 -11.21
N LYS A 82 -5.64 -5.62 -10.83
CA LYS A 82 -5.55 -7.07 -11.12
C LYS A 82 -6.71 -7.84 -10.50
N VAL A 83 -6.98 -7.65 -9.21
CA VAL A 83 -8.10 -8.28 -8.51
C VAL A 83 -9.43 -7.95 -9.19
N ARG A 84 -9.61 -6.68 -9.62
CA ARG A 84 -10.81 -6.25 -10.33
C ARG A 84 -10.98 -6.97 -11.68
N VAL A 85 -9.89 -7.21 -12.41
CA VAL A 85 -9.91 -7.98 -13.67
C VAL A 85 -10.27 -9.43 -13.39
N GLU A 86 -9.63 -10.09 -12.42
CA GLU A 86 -9.89 -11.49 -12.06
C GLU A 86 -11.35 -11.74 -11.65
N ILE A 87 -11.95 -10.80 -10.89
CA ILE A 87 -13.37 -10.87 -10.51
C ILE A 87 -14.28 -10.79 -11.75
N LYS A 88 -13.98 -9.91 -12.70
CA LYS A 88 -14.75 -9.77 -13.95
C LYS A 88 -14.67 -11.06 -14.77
N GLU A 89 -13.48 -11.62 -14.92
CA GLU A 89 -13.25 -12.86 -15.66
C GLU A 89 -13.98 -14.04 -15.01
N THR A 90 -13.85 -14.19 -13.69
CA THR A 90 -14.55 -15.23 -12.90
C THR A 90 -16.07 -15.09 -13.04
N THR A 91 -16.59 -13.87 -12.98
CA THR A 91 -18.04 -13.61 -13.14
C THR A 91 -18.51 -13.96 -14.56
N SER A 92 -17.73 -13.60 -15.58
CA SER A 92 -18.01 -13.95 -16.97
C SER A 92 -18.00 -15.46 -17.19
N HIS A 93 -17.00 -16.15 -16.66
CA HIS A 93 -16.91 -17.62 -16.68
C HIS A 93 -18.14 -18.23 -16.02
N ASN A 94 -18.54 -17.79 -14.84
CA ASN A 94 -19.70 -18.31 -14.13
C ASN A 94 -21.00 -18.09 -14.93
N LYS A 95 -21.15 -16.95 -15.60
CA LYS A 95 -22.27 -16.68 -16.50
C LYS A 95 -22.30 -17.65 -17.69
N ALA A 96 -21.15 -17.88 -18.34
CA ALA A 96 -21.03 -18.81 -19.45
C ALA A 96 -21.33 -20.26 -19.02
N ALA A 97 -20.75 -20.72 -17.91
CA ALA A 97 -20.99 -22.05 -17.35
C ALA A 97 -22.48 -22.30 -17.05
N ARG A 98 -23.17 -21.31 -16.48
CA ARG A 98 -24.63 -21.36 -16.26
C ARG A 98 -25.40 -21.46 -17.57
N ALA A 99 -25.04 -20.65 -18.57
CA ALA A 99 -25.69 -20.67 -19.89
C ALA A 99 -25.55 -22.05 -20.56
N TYR A 100 -24.34 -22.62 -20.59
CA TYR A 100 -24.09 -23.94 -21.17
C TYR A 100 -24.83 -25.06 -20.42
N THR A 101 -24.82 -25.01 -19.09
CA THR A 101 -25.57 -25.98 -18.27
C THR A 101 -27.07 -25.88 -18.51
N SER A 102 -27.60 -24.66 -18.67
CA SER A 102 -29.03 -24.45 -18.94
C SER A 102 -29.43 -24.86 -20.36
N ALA A 103 -28.55 -24.66 -21.35
CA ALA A 103 -28.78 -25.05 -22.74
C ALA A 103 -28.79 -26.57 -22.93
N ASN A 104 -28.03 -27.30 -22.10
CA ASN A 104 -27.97 -28.78 -22.12
C ASN A 104 -29.03 -29.46 -21.25
N ARG A 105 -30.00 -28.73 -20.67
CA ARG A 105 -31.15 -29.36 -20.02
C ARG A 105 -32.15 -29.81 -21.08
N PRO A 106 -32.35 -31.12 -21.30
CA PRO A 106 -33.40 -31.58 -22.21
C PRO A 106 -34.73 -31.07 -21.67
N GLY A 107 -35.48 -30.36 -22.51
CA GLY A 107 -36.80 -29.87 -22.15
C GLY A 107 -37.61 -31.01 -21.56
N LYS A 108 -38.14 -30.83 -20.34
CA LYS A 108 -39.22 -31.68 -19.85
C LYS A 108 -40.36 -31.52 -20.85
N LYS A 109 -40.54 -32.53 -21.71
CA LYS A 109 -41.78 -32.75 -22.46
C LYS A 109 -42.94 -32.93 -21.49
#